data_AF-A0A2T0GX05-F1
#
_entry.id   AF-A0A2T0GX05-F1
#
_cell.length_a   1.000
_cell.length_b   1.000
_cell.length_c   1.000
_cell.angle_alpha   90.00
_cell.angle_beta   90.00
_cell.angle_gamma   90.00
#
_symmetry.space_group_name_H-M   'P 1'
#
loop_
_entity.id
_entity.type
_entity.pdbx_description
1 polymer ?
#
loop_
_entity_poly.entity_id
_entity_poly.type
_entity_poly.pdbx_seq_one_letter_code
_entity_poly.pdbx_strand_id
1 'polypeptide(L)'
;MDTWSPTGWTAVYDTQVEGQQRRSFVPVQRWGRDGEPLVVEHTERHCLVDARTLEGFVGVDVCAQVSGMSPAAPGWSVSIKYPGGDTETRPVAAWVLESDGSALPMVPEHEHDGPVTGLIAAGEDIVDEYRVQCSINIVPPQN
;
A
#
# COMPACT_ATOMS: atom_id res chain seq x y z
N MET A 1 9.16 10.61 -0.22
CA MET A 1 10.24 9.79 -0.80
C MET A 1 10.07 8.43 -0.18
N ASP A 2 9.38 7.52 -0.89
CA ASP A 2 9.00 6.22 -0.36
C ASP A 2 10.29 5.43 -0.14
N THR A 3 10.70 5.38 1.12
CA THR A 3 12.00 4.83 1.48
C THR A 3 11.76 3.34 1.66
N TRP A 4 12.25 2.56 0.70
CA TRP A 4 12.06 1.12 0.64
C TRP A 4 12.67 0.43 1.88
N SER A 5 11.92 -0.52 2.45
CA SER A 5 12.37 -1.37 3.56
C SER A 5 12.79 -2.75 3.05
N PRO A 6 13.98 -3.26 3.40
CA PRO A 6 14.39 -4.61 3.03
C PRO A 6 13.58 -5.71 3.73
N THR A 7 12.79 -5.37 4.75
CA THR A 7 11.94 -6.32 5.46
C THR A 7 10.47 -6.26 5.02
N GLY A 8 10.06 -5.26 4.23
CA GLY A 8 8.65 -4.99 3.96
C GLY A 8 7.89 -4.35 5.12
N TRP A 9 8.60 -3.91 6.17
CA TRP A 9 8.02 -3.23 7.34
C TRP A 9 8.59 -1.83 7.53
N THR A 10 7.77 -0.92 8.03
CA THR A 10 8.18 0.39 8.57
C THR A 10 7.87 0.47 10.05
N ALA A 11 8.71 1.20 10.78
CA ALA A 11 8.37 1.71 12.09
C ALA A 11 7.61 3.03 11.94
N VAL A 12 6.50 3.17 12.66
CA VAL A 12 5.64 4.34 12.66
C VAL A 12 5.90 5.17 13.91
N TYR A 13 6.09 6.47 13.73
CA TYR A 13 6.32 7.42 14.81
C TYR A 13 5.32 8.57 14.74
N ASP A 14 4.73 8.92 15.87
CA ASP A 14 3.94 10.13 16.06
C ASP A 14 4.73 11.10 16.95
N THR A 15 5.13 12.24 16.39
CA THR A 15 5.89 13.29 17.09
C THR A 15 5.13 14.60 17.05
N GLN A 16 5.35 15.48 18.04
CA GLN A 16 4.87 16.86 17.95
C GLN A 16 5.99 17.76 17.44
N VAL A 17 5.75 18.43 16.32
CA VAL A 17 6.64 19.44 15.76
C VAL A 17 5.86 20.73 15.64
N GLU A 18 6.30 21.79 16.34
CA GLU A 18 5.67 23.12 16.32
C GLU A 18 4.16 23.10 16.69
N GLY A 19 3.77 22.20 17.60
CA GLY A 19 2.38 22.05 18.05
C GLY A 19 1.47 21.27 17.09
N GLN A 20 2.01 20.78 15.97
CA GLN A 20 1.31 19.88 15.05
C GLN A 20 1.76 18.44 15.25
N GLN A 21 0.80 17.51 15.25
CA GLN A 21 1.10 16.08 15.27
C GLN A 21 1.60 15.66 13.88
N ARG A 22 2.81 15.13 13.82
CA ARG A 22 3.44 14.66 12.60
C ARG A 22 3.71 13.17 12.70
N ARG A 23 3.12 12.42 11.76
CA ARG A 23 3.42 11.01 11.57
C ARG A 23 4.62 10.85 10.64
N SER A 24 5.54 9.97 10.98
CA SER A 24 6.69 9.62 10.15
C SER A 24 6.90 8.10 10.10
N PHE A 25 7.51 7.63 9.02
CA PHE A 25 7.70 6.22 8.72
C PHE A 25 9.18 5.99 8.46
N VAL A 26 9.80 5.08 9.22
CA VAL A 26 11.22 4.74 9.06
C VAL A 26 11.32 3.26 8.65
N PRO A 27 12.03 2.92 7.56
CA PRO A 27 12.10 1.54 7.10
C PRO A 27 12.82 0.63 8.12
N VAL A 28 12.18 -0.50 8.47
CA VAL A 28 12.80 -1.53 9.30
C VAL A 28 13.86 -2.26 8.48
N GLN A 29 15.12 -2.00 8.80
CA GLN A 29 16.25 -2.58 8.05
C GLN A 29 16.44 -4.06 8.37
N ARG A 30 16.08 -4.48 9.59
CA ARG A 30 16.25 -5.86 10.04
C ARG A 30 15.39 -6.16 11.26
N TRP A 31 15.03 -7.43 11.43
CA TRP A 31 14.52 -7.95 12.71
C TRP A 31 15.68 -8.46 13.56
N GLY A 32 15.73 -8.01 14.81
CA GLY A 32 16.67 -8.54 15.78
C GLY A 32 16.24 -9.91 16.31
N ARG A 33 16.96 -10.43 17.31
CA ARG A 33 16.86 -11.85 17.68
C ARG A 33 15.55 -12.19 18.36
N ASP A 34 15.00 -11.23 19.11
CA ASP A 34 13.80 -11.39 19.92
C ASP A 34 12.57 -10.76 19.24
N GLY A 35 12.68 -10.45 17.94
CA GLY A 35 11.62 -9.83 17.14
C GLY A 35 11.59 -8.30 17.22
N GLU A 36 12.67 -7.66 17.67
CA GLU A 36 12.79 -6.21 17.70
C GLU A 36 12.92 -5.62 16.27
N PRO A 37 12.11 -4.61 15.91
CA PRO A 37 12.27 -3.90 14.64
C PRO A 37 13.49 -2.97 14.72
N LEU A 38 14.53 -3.25 13.95
CA LEU A 38 15.74 -2.44 13.90
C LEU A 38 15.67 -1.45 12.75
N VAL A 39 15.82 -0.16 13.06
CA VAL A 39 15.87 0.95 12.10
C VAL A 39 17.23 1.62 12.14
N VAL A 40 17.60 2.33 11.07
CA VAL A 40 18.79 3.18 11.10
C VAL A 40 18.41 4.48 11.77
N GLU A 41 19.07 4.78 12.90
CA GLU A 41 18.93 6.07 13.56
C GLU A 41 19.49 7.17 12.64
N HIS A 42 18.68 8.19 12.35
CA HIS A 42 19.09 9.31 11.48
C HIS A 42 19.96 10.36 12.18
N THR A 43 20.31 10.16 13.45
CA THR A 43 21.29 10.98 14.18
C THR A 43 22.73 10.60 13.78
N GLU A 44 23.72 11.30 14.33
CA GLU A 44 25.15 11.23 13.96
C GLU A 44 25.76 9.81 13.93
N ARG A 45 25.11 8.82 14.56
CA ARG A 45 25.68 7.48 14.74
C ARG A 45 25.39 6.52 13.61
N HIS A 46 24.38 6.78 12.77
CA HIS A 46 23.97 5.91 11.65
C HIS A 46 23.97 4.41 11.99
N CYS A 47 23.56 4.05 13.21
CA CYS A 47 23.57 2.68 13.70
C CYS A 47 22.17 2.06 13.68
N LEU A 48 22.13 0.72 13.63
CA LEU A 48 20.89 -0.01 13.84
C LEU A 48 20.49 0.06 15.31
N VAL A 49 19.30 0.58 15.58
CA VAL A 49 18.72 0.70 16.91
C VAL A 49 17.33 0.09 16.91
N ASP A 50 16.90 -0.39 18.08
CA ASP A 50 15.54 -0.86 18.28
C ASP A 50 14.58 0.33 18.17
N ALA A 51 13.69 0.29 17.19
CA ALA A 51 12.70 1.34 16.93
C ALA A 51 11.84 1.64 18.16
N ARG A 52 11.58 0.64 19.01
CA ARG A 52 10.78 0.78 20.24
C ARG A 52 11.43 1.70 21.27
N THR A 53 12.73 1.95 21.15
CA THR A 53 13.49 2.81 22.07
C THR A 53 13.54 4.27 21.63
N LEU A 54 13.08 4.57 20.40
CA LEU A 54 13.07 5.91 19.85
C LEU A 54 11.79 6.66 20.23
N GLU A 55 11.92 7.96 20.46
CA GLU A 55 10.81 8.82 20.86
C GLU A 55 9.70 8.84 19.79
N GLY A 56 8.46 8.80 20.25
CA GLY A 56 7.28 8.84 19.37
C GLY A 56 6.93 7.51 18.71
N PHE A 57 7.63 6.41 18.98
CA PHE A 57 7.31 5.10 18.41
C PHE A 57 5.90 4.65 18.79
N VAL A 58 5.09 4.32 17.77
CA VAL A 58 3.70 3.87 17.94
C VAL A 58 3.57 2.38 17.62
N GLY A 59 4.34 1.88 16.66
CA GLY A 59 4.25 0.50 16.21
C GLY A 59 5.01 0.26 14.91
N VAL A 60 4.76 -0.91 14.33
CA VAL A 60 5.22 -1.28 13.00
C VAL A 60 4.03 -1.45 12.07
N ASP A 61 4.22 -1.09 10.82
CA ASP A 61 3.23 -1.27 9.77
C ASP A 61 3.88 -1.88 8.53
N VAL A 62 3.09 -2.61 7.75
CA VAL A 62 3.55 -3.23 6.52
C VAL A 62 3.73 -2.12 5.48
N CYS A 63 4.94 -1.97 4.95
CA CYS A 63 5.17 -1.19 3.74
C CYS A 63 5.33 -2.19 2.60
N ALA A 64 4.19 -2.65 2.08
CA ALA A 64 4.15 -3.75 1.14
C ALA A 64 5.10 -3.52 -0.05
N GLN A 65 5.97 -4.48 -0.31
CA GLN A 65 6.86 -4.47 -1.46
C GLN A 65 6.17 -5.23 -2.59
N VAL A 66 6.16 -4.67 -3.80
CA VAL A 66 5.78 -5.45 -4.99
C VAL A 66 6.79 -6.59 -5.16
N SER A 67 6.33 -7.82 -4.91
CA SER A 67 7.10 -9.05 -5.07
C SER A 67 7.04 -9.57 -6.51
N GLY A 68 5.96 -9.27 -7.24
CA GLY A 68 5.84 -9.62 -8.63
C GLY A 68 4.54 -9.15 -9.26
N MET A 69 4.35 -9.54 -10.52
CA MET A 69 3.12 -9.29 -11.27
C MET A 69 2.71 -10.55 -12.02
N SER A 70 1.43 -10.88 -12.01
CA SER A 70 0.86 -11.99 -12.77
C SER A 70 -0.25 -11.48 -13.68
N PRO A 71 -0.29 -11.87 -14.97
CA PRO A 71 -1.48 -11.65 -15.79
C PRO A 71 -2.71 -12.27 -15.13
N ALA A 72 -3.85 -11.60 -15.21
CA ALA A 72 -5.12 -12.19 -14.78
C ALA A 72 -5.62 -13.17 -15.85
N ALA A 73 -6.21 -14.27 -15.41
CA ALA A 73 -6.93 -15.15 -16.33
C ALA A 73 -8.14 -14.39 -16.93
N PRO A 74 -8.59 -14.74 -18.15
CA PRO A 74 -9.78 -14.11 -18.73
C PRO A 74 -11.01 -14.26 -17.82
N GLY A 75 -11.81 -13.20 -17.73
CA GLY A 75 -13.09 -13.20 -17.00
C GLY A 75 -13.05 -12.66 -15.57
N TRP A 76 -11.87 -12.35 -15.02
CA TRP A 76 -11.78 -11.62 -13.74
C TRP A 76 -12.16 -10.15 -13.93
N SER A 77 -12.94 -9.61 -13.01
CA SER A 77 -13.29 -8.19 -12.97
C SER A 77 -13.35 -7.66 -11.54
N VAL A 78 -13.35 -6.34 -11.39
CA VAL A 78 -13.72 -5.66 -10.15
C VAL A 78 -15.05 -4.94 -10.34
N SER A 79 -15.91 -5.02 -9.33
CA SER A 79 -17.14 -4.25 -9.24
C SER A 79 -16.93 -3.15 -8.21
N ILE A 80 -16.92 -1.91 -8.68
CA ILE A 80 -16.77 -0.70 -7.86
C ILE A 80 -18.15 -0.11 -7.65
N LYS A 81 -18.61 -0.05 -6.41
CA LYS A 81 -19.88 0.59 -6.04
C LYS A 81 -19.61 1.95 -5.43
N TYR A 82 -20.13 3.00 -6.06
CA TYR A 82 -19.94 4.39 -5.65
C TYR A 82 -21.01 4.85 -4.65
N PRO A 83 -20.69 5.88 -3.83
CA PRO A 83 -21.68 6.58 -3.03
C PRO A 83 -22.71 7.25 -3.96
N GLY A 84 -23.94 6.72 -3.96
CA GLY A 84 -24.98 7.07 -4.92
C GLY A 84 -25.69 5.84 -5.50
N GLY A 85 -25.05 4.67 -5.41
CA GLY A 85 -25.61 3.39 -5.84
C GLY A 85 -25.15 2.92 -7.22
N ASP A 86 -24.51 3.81 -7.99
CA ASP A 86 -23.90 3.46 -9.27
C ASP A 86 -22.81 2.40 -9.08
N THR A 87 -22.77 1.46 -10.02
CA THR A 87 -21.81 0.36 -10.01
C THR A 87 -21.11 0.30 -11.35
N GLU A 88 -19.79 0.29 -11.30
CA GLU A 88 -18.92 0.13 -12.46
C GLU A 88 -18.22 -1.22 -12.40
N THR A 89 -18.07 -1.88 -13.55
CA THR A 89 -17.31 -3.12 -13.66
C THR A 89 -16.11 -2.90 -14.57
N ARG A 90 -14.91 -3.21 -14.07
CA ARG A 90 -13.66 -3.10 -14.84
C ARG A 90 -12.98 -4.46 -14.94
N PRO A 91 -12.45 -4.85 -16.12
CA PRO A 91 -11.70 -6.10 -16.25
C PRO A 91 -10.39 -6.00 -15.47
N VAL A 92 -10.02 -7.07 -14.76
CA VAL A 92 -8.69 -7.18 -14.16
C VAL A 92 -7.73 -7.64 -15.24
N ALA A 93 -6.69 -6.85 -15.51
CA ALA A 93 -5.67 -7.18 -16.49
C ALA A 93 -4.50 -7.95 -15.85
N ALA A 94 -4.14 -7.61 -14.62
CA ALA A 94 -3.04 -8.21 -13.88
C ALA A 94 -3.28 -8.17 -12.37
N TRP A 95 -2.48 -8.91 -11.64
CA TRP A 95 -2.37 -8.90 -10.19
C TRP A 95 -0.98 -8.42 -9.82
N VAL A 96 -0.89 -7.39 -8.98
CA VAL A 96 0.34 -7.04 -8.29
C VAL A 96 0.40 -7.90 -7.03
N LEU A 97 1.44 -8.71 -6.92
CA LEU A 97 1.67 -9.54 -5.74
C LEU A 97 2.58 -8.77 -4.79
N GLU A 98 2.14 -8.63 -3.56
CA GLU A 98 2.91 -7.98 -2.50
C GLU A 98 3.71 -9.02 -1.71
N SER A 99 4.77 -8.56 -1.04
CA SER A 99 5.70 -9.40 -0.28
C SER A 99 5.07 -10.10 0.92
N ASP A 100 3.92 -9.62 1.39
CA ASP A 100 3.12 -10.24 2.45
C ASP A 100 2.19 -11.34 1.90
N GLY A 101 2.20 -11.57 0.58
CA GLY A 101 1.36 -12.54 -0.11
C GLY A 101 0.00 -11.99 -0.52
N SER A 102 -0.28 -10.71 -0.28
CA SER A 102 -1.47 -10.04 -0.80
C SER A 102 -1.40 -9.90 -2.33
N ALA A 103 -2.57 -9.73 -2.96
CA ALA A 103 -2.67 -9.49 -4.39
C ALA A 103 -3.63 -8.33 -4.66
N LEU A 104 -3.13 -7.29 -5.31
CA LEU A 104 -3.92 -6.13 -5.72
C LEU A 104 -4.37 -6.28 -7.18
N PRO A 105 -5.68 -6.13 -7.48
CA PRO A 105 -6.18 -6.17 -8.84
C PRO A 105 -5.77 -4.90 -9.59
N MET A 106 -5.13 -5.07 -10.74
CA MET A 106 -4.75 -4.00 -11.63
C MET A 106 -5.75 -3.90 -12.78
N VAL A 107 -6.29 -2.71 -12.99
CA VAL A 107 -7.27 -2.40 -14.04
C VAL A 107 -6.64 -1.44 -15.05
N PRO A 108 -7.11 -1.44 -16.32
CA PRO A 108 -6.72 -0.42 -17.29
C PRO A 108 -6.98 0.98 -16.76
N GLU A 109 -5.98 1.84 -16.84
CA GLU A 109 -6.13 3.26 -16.59
C GLU A 109 -6.95 3.88 -17.74
N HIS A 110 -8.06 4.53 -17.39
CA HIS A 110 -8.91 5.21 -18.35
C HIS A 110 -8.98 6.70 -18.02
N GLU A 111 -8.25 7.52 -18.77
CA GLU A 111 -8.56 8.94 -18.88
C GLU A 111 -9.69 9.12 -19.91
N HIS A 112 -10.94 9.00 -19.49
CA HIS A 112 -12.13 9.24 -20.34
C HIS A 112 -12.18 8.32 -21.59
N ASP A 113 -12.74 8.79 -22.71
CA ASP A 113 -12.76 8.10 -24.03
C ASP A 113 -11.36 7.95 -24.68
N GLY A 114 -10.29 8.13 -23.91
CA GLY A 114 -8.90 8.04 -24.36
C GLY A 114 -8.35 6.61 -24.42
N PRO A 115 -7.17 6.43 -25.04
CA PRO A 115 -6.48 5.14 -25.04
C PRO A 115 -6.05 4.74 -23.62
N VAL A 116 -5.94 3.43 -23.37
CA VAL A 116 -5.35 2.91 -22.12
C VAL A 116 -3.87 3.30 -22.08
N THR A 117 -3.48 4.08 -21.08
CA THR A 117 -2.12 4.59 -20.87
C THR A 117 -1.29 3.69 -19.95
N GLY A 118 -1.95 2.88 -19.12
CA GLY A 118 -1.29 2.05 -18.13
C GLY A 118 -2.23 1.12 -17.38
N LEU A 119 -1.71 0.57 -16.29
CA LEU A 119 -2.46 -0.21 -15.31
C LEU A 119 -2.35 0.48 -13.95
N ILE A 120 -3.47 0.62 -13.26
CA ILE A 120 -3.55 1.18 -11.91
C ILE A 120 -4.21 0.17 -10.97
N ALA A 121 -3.93 0.25 -9.67
CA ALA A 121 -4.64 -0.56 -8.70
C ALA A 121 -6.12 -0.13 -8.66
N ALA A 122 -7.04 -1.09 -8.56
CA ALA A 122 -8.46 -0.79 -8.58
C ALA A 122 -8.83 0.23 -7.49
N GLY A 123 -9.38 1.38 -7.90
CA GLY A 123 -9.81 2.44 -7.01
C GLY A 123 -8.75 3.49 -6.66
N GLU A 124 -7.56 3.42 -7.24
CA GLU A 124 -6.54 4.50 -7.16
C GLU A 124 -7.01 5.81 -7.82
N ASP A 125 -7.81 5.71 -8.87
CA ASP A 125 -8.37 6.84 -9.61
C ASP A 125 -9.61 7.46 -8.95
N ILE A 126 -10.10 6.87 -7.86
CA ILE A 126 -11.25 7.39 -7.12
C ILE A 126 -10.76 8.53 -6.21
N VAL A 127 -11.30 9.72 -6.41
CA VAL A 127 -10.99 10.92 -5.62
C VAL A 127 -11.12 10.60 -4.12
N ASP A 128 -10.13 11.01 -3.32
CA ASP A 128 -9.96 10.61 -1.90
C ASP A 128 -11.22 10.80 -1.04
N GLU A 129 -12.04 11.82 -1.31
CA GLU A 129 -13.29 12.09 -0.59
C GLU A 129 -14.35 10.97 -0.76
N TYR A 130 -14.30 10.23 -1.88
CA TYR A 130 -15.21 9.11 -2.17
C TYR A 130 -14.57 7.74 -1.92
N ARG A 131 -13.23 7.66 -1.83
CA ARG A 131 -12.48 6.40 -1.72
C ARG A 131 -12.89 5.57 -0.50
N VAL A 132 -13.17 6.21 0.64
CA VAL A 132 -13.64 5.55 1.89
C VAL A 132 -15.11 5.11 1.85
N GLN A 133 -15.89 5.56 0.88
CA GLN A 133 -17.32 5.24 0.76
C GLN A 133 -17.60 4.24 -0.36
N CYS A 134 -16.63 4.01 -1.25
CA CYS A 134 -16.73 3.00 -2.28
C CYS A 134 -16.50 1.61 -1.71
N SER A 135 -17.19 0.60 -2.26
CA SER A 135 -16.84 -0.80 -2.05
C SER A 135 -16.33 -1.41 -3.33
N ILE A 136 -15.16 -2.05 -3.27
CA ILE A 136 -14.53 -2.70 -4.41
C ILE A 136 -14.58 -4.20 -4.15
N ASN A 137 -15.30 -4.92 -5.01
CA ASN A 137 -15.45 -6.36 -4.91
C ASN A 137 -14.77 -7.04 -6.09
N ILE A 138 -13.93 -8.03 -5.81
CA ILE A 138 -13.35 -8.87 -6.86
C ILE A 138 -14.42 -9.88 -7.29
N VAL A 139 -14.65 -9.97 -8.60
CA VAL A 139 -15.61 -10.87 -9.22
C VAL A 139 -14.84 -11.94 -10.02
N PRO A 140 -14.96 -13.23 -9.65
CA PRO A 140 -14.30 -14.31 -10.39
C PRO A 140 -15.02 -14.59 -11.71
N PRO A 141 -14.34 -15.23 -12.69
CA PRO A 141 -14.96 -15.70 -13.91
C PRO A 141 -16.16 -16.61 -13.60
N GLN A 142 -17.27 -16.44 -14.32
CA GLN A 142 -18.40 -17.37 -14.24
C GLN A 142 -18.08 -18.60 -15.11
N ASN A 143 -18.13 -19.80 -14.49
CA ASN A 143 -17.97 -21.08 -15.18
C ASN A 143 -19.19 -21.43 -16.05
#